data_AF-A0A925WLG2-F1
#
_entry.id   AF-A0A925WLG2-F1
#
_cell.length_a   1.000
_cell.length_b   1.000
_cell.length_c   1.000
_cell.angle_alpha   90.00
_cell.angle_beta   90.00
_cell.angle_gamma   90.00
#
_symmetry.space_group_name_H-M   'P 1'
#
loop_
_entity.id
_entity.type
_entity.pdbx_description
1 polymer ?
#
loop_
_entity_poly.entity_id
_entity_poly.type
_entity_poly.pdbx_seq_one_letter_code
_entity_poly.pdbx_strand_id
1 'polypeptide(L)'
;MSPDRLHNMQMIRSLWVELHEHDNEARDVIVQLENDAIYTALFVTPAYLLHQMELTHALSSQIPDMLPVRFAALDTPHVLVHDLTRETIEDTLDNLFVMDVFESLFTLVTEEDANAHLTTTTTGRRATQEVAAVVLQDVLVVE
;
A
#
# COMPACT_ATOMS: atom_id res chain seq x y z
N MET A 1 -25.72 -8.48 15.25
CA MET A 1 -24.45 -7.73 15.30
C MET A 1 -24.36 -7.09 16.67
N SER A 2 -23.33 -7.42 17.46
CA SER A 2 -23.21 -6.93 18.84
C SER A 2 -22.60 -5.51 18.84
N PRO A 3 -23.14 -4.55 19.60
CA PRO A 3 -22.69 -3.15 19.62
C PRO A 3 -21.27 -2.94 20.17
N ASP A 4 -20.65 -3.95 20.77
CA ASP A 4 -19.30 -3.88 21.36
C ASP A 4 -18.15 -3.80 20.35
N ARG A 5 -18.39 -4.03 19.05
CA ARG A 5 -17.34 -3.93 18.03
C ARG A 5 -17.03 -2.50 17.57
N LEU A 6 -17.86 -1.52 17.93
CA LEU A 6 -17.66 -0.12 17.57
C LEU A 6 -16.57 0.58 18.41
N HIS A 7 -16.06 -0.06 19.46
CA HIS A 7 -15.14 0.57 20.42
C HIS A 7 -13.65 0.28 20.19
N ASN A 8 -13.29 -0.44 19.14
CA ASN A 8 -11.89 -0.64 18.75
C ASN A 8 -11.56 0.17 17.48
N MET A 9 -12.04 1.43 17.43
CA MET A 9 -11.54 2.42 16.48
C MET A 9 -10.09 2.70 16.84
N GLN A 10 -9.17 1.90 16.31
CA GLN A 10 -7.75 2.24 16.34
C GLN A 10 -7.61 3.59 15.63
N MET A 11 -7.39 4.65 16.40
CA MET A 11 -7.24 5.97 15.80
C MET A 11 -5.89 6.06 15.08
N ILE A 12 -5.91 6.71 13.92
CA ILE A 12 -4.70 7.03 13.17
C ILE A 12 -3.91 8.06 14.00
N ARG A 13 -2.72 7.69 14.45
CA ARG A 13 -1.79 8.63 15.08
C ARG A 13 -1.12 9.51 14.03
N SER A 14 -0.72 8.93 12.90
CA SER A 14 -0.03 9.65 11.84
C SER A 14 -0.31 9.03 10.47
N LEU A 15 -0.41 9.90 9.47
CA LEU A 15 -0.63 9.56 8.07
C LEU A 15 0.44 10.25 7.22
N TRP A 16 1.20 9.45 6.48
CA TRP A 16 2.15 9.93 5.49
C TRP A 16 1.71 9.47 4.10
N VAL A 17 1.75 10.39 3.15
CA VAL A 17 1.43 10.13 1.74
C VAL A 17 2.64 10.57 0.94
N GLU A 18 3.25 9.63 0.22
CA GLU A 18 4.46 9.93 -0.53
C GLU A 18 4.16 10.79 -1.76
N LEU A 19 4.80 11.95 -1.85
CA LEU A 19 4.68 12.87 -2.97
C LEU A 19 5.81 12.64 -3.98
N HIS A 20 5.50 11.94 -5.06
CA HIS A 20 6.30 11.90 -6.28
C HIS A 20 5.95 13.09 -7.18
N GLU A 21 6.95 13.87 -7.61
CA GLU A 21 6.77 15.00 -8.55
C GLU A 21 6.34 14.58 -9.96
N HIS A 22 6.54 13.30 -10.33
CA HIS A 22 6.32 12.80 -11.68
C HIS A 22 5.29 11.67 -11.77
N ASP A 23 4.83 11.14 -10.63
CA ASP A 23 3.78 10.14 -10.57
C ASP A 23 2.55 10.75 -9.90
N ASN A 24 1.52 10.98 -10.71
CA ASN A 24 0.23 11.51 -10.27
C ASN A 24 -0.85 10.41 -10.23
N GLU A 25 -0.46 9.16 -10.49
CA GLU A 25 -1.38 8.05 -10.67
C GLU A 25 -1.27 7.01 -9.56
N ALA A 26 -0.17 7.03 -8.79
CA ALA A 26 0.05 6.24 -7.59
C ALA A 26 0.64 7.05 -6.41
N ARG A 27 0.31 6.64 -5.18
CA ARG A 27 0.88 7.16 -3.93
C ARG A 27 1.05 6.04 -2.93
N ASP A 28 2.23 5.93 -2.32
CA ASP A 28 2.41 5.11 -1.13
C ASP A 28 1.77 5.81 0.07
N VAL A 29 0.92 5.07 0.79
CA VAL A 29 0.20 5.54 1.97
C VAL A 29 0.65 4.74 3.18
N ILE A 30 1.26 5.45 4.14
CA ILE A 30 1.75 4.88 5.39
C ILE A 30 0.90 5.40 6.53
N VAL A 31 0.37 4.48 7.33
CA VAL A 31 -0.51 4.77 8.46
C VAL A 31 0.14 4.23 9.72
N GLN A 32 0.36 5.08 10.72
CA GLN A 32 0.70 4.67 12.07
C GLN A 32 -0.54 4.76 12.95
N LEU A 33 -0.86 3.67 13.62
CA LEU A 33 -1.96 3.60 14.58
C LEU A 33 -1.48 3.96 15.99
N GLU A 34 -2.42 4.22 16.90
CA GLU A 34 -2.10 4.57 18.29
C GLU A 34 -1.29 3.51 19.05
N ASN A 35 -1.38 2.24 18.66
CA ASN A 35 -0.61 1.12 19.23
C ASN A 35 0.80 0.97 18.62
N ASP A 36 1.29 2.00 17.94
CA ASP A 36 2.58 2.04 17.23
C ASP A 36 2.69 1.09 16.03
N ALA A 37 1.61 0.37 15.67
CA ALA A 37 1.60 -0.45 14.47
C ALA A 37 1.65 0.43 13.22
N ILE A 38 2.55 0.12 12.30
CA ILE A 38 2.71 0.82 11.03
C ILE A 38 2.20 -0.08 9.91
N TYR A 39 1.33 0.48 9.09
CA TYR A 39 0.71 -0.18 7.95
C TYR A 39 1.03 0.58 6.66
N THR A 40 1.13 -0.13 5.55
CA THR A 40 1.33 0.46 4.22
C THR A 40 0.44 -0.18 3.16
N ALA A 41 -0.04 0.63 2.21
CA ALA A 41 -0.70 0.20 0.99
C ALA A 41 -0.45 1.21 -0.14
N LEU A 42 -0.51 0.73 -1.38
CA LEU A 42 -0.41 1.61 -2.55
C LEU A 42 -1.80 2.09 -2.96
N PHE A 43 -1.99 3.41 -2.98
CA PHE A 43 -3.20 4.02 -3.52
C PHE A 43 -2.98 4.35 -4.99
N VAL A 44 -3.90 3.93 -5.84
CA VAL A 44 -3.79 4.11 -7.28
C VAL A 44 -5.06 4.64 -7.90
N THR A 45 -4.91 5.29 -9.05
CA THR A 45 -6.04 5.74 -9.87
C THR A 45 -6.37 4.74 -10.98
N PRO A 46 -7.54 4.84 -11.63
CA PRO A 46 -7.82 4.05 -12.83
C PRO A 46 -6.80 4.26 -13.96
N ALA A 47 -6.21 5.46 -14.07
CA ALA A 47 -5.18 5.76 -15.05
C ALA A 47 -3.94 4.88 -14.86
N TYR A 48 -3.52 4.68 -13.61
CA TYR A 48 -2.42 3.78 -13.27
C TYR A 48 -2.64 2.37 -13.84
N LEU A 49 -3.83 1.80 -13.63
CA LEU A 49 -4.15 0.45 -14.13
C LEU A 49 -4.11 0.39 -15.65
N LEU A 50 -4.64 1.40 -16.33
CA LEU A 50 -4.60 1.47 -17.80
C LEU A 50 -3.16 1.57 -18.31
N HIS A 51 -2.31 2.38 -17.66
CA HIS A 51 -0.89 2.45 -18.02
C HIS A 51 -0.17 1.13 -17.78
N GLN A 52 -0.40 0.46 -16.64
CA GLN A 52 0.17 -0.87 -16.39
C GLN A 52 -0.26 -1.88 -17.47
N MET A 53 -1.52 -1.83 -17.91
CA MET A 53 -2.03 -2.69 -18.98
C MET A 53 -1.40 -2.39 -20.36
N GLU A 54 -1.10 -1.13 -20.67
CA GLU A 54 -0.39 -0.78 -21.90
C GLU A 54 1.08 -1.20 -21.84
N LEU A 55 1.73 -1.06 -20.67
CA LEU A 55 3.12 -1.49 -20.47
C LEU A 55 3.28 -3.01 -20.66
N THR A 56 2.39 -3.81 -20.07
CA THR A 56 2.43 -5.28 -20.23
C THR A 56 2.12 -5.70 -21.67
N HIS A 57 1.19 -5.01 -22.34
CA HIS A 57 0.91 -5.25 -23.75
C HIS A 57 2.12 -4.90 -24.63
N ALA A 58 2.77 -3.76 -24.39
CA ALA A 58 3.96 -3.34 -25.11
C ALA A 58 5.13 -4.31 -24.90
N LEU A 59 5.31 -4.81 -23.68
CA LEU A 59 6.32 -5.82 -23.35
C LEU A 59 6.03 -7.16 -24.03
N SER A 60 4.82 -7.69 -23.88
CA SER A 60 4.43 -8.99 -24.47
C SER A 60 4.48 -8.97 -26.00
N SER A 61 4.19 -7.82 -26.62
CA SER A 61 4.32 -7.64 -28.07
C SER A 61 5.75 -7.78 -28.60
N GLN A 62 6.77 -7.67 -27.74
CA GLN A 62 8.18 -7.78 -28.12
C GLN A 62 8.75 -9.19 -27.91
N ILE A 63 7.99 -10.09 -27.28
CA ILE A 63 8.45 -11.44 -26.94
C ILE A 63 7.91 -12.42 -28.00
N PRO A 64 8.78 -13.11 -28.76
CA PRO A 64 8.35 -14.15 -29.69
C PRO A 64 7.51 -15.23 -28.99
N ASP A 65 6.49 -15.74 -29.68
CA ASP A 65 5.57 -16.78 -29.21
C ASP A 65 4.67 -16.39 -28.01
N MET A 66 4.63 -15.12 -27.61
CA MET A 66 3.69 -14.60 -26.61
C MET A 66 2.47 -13.94 -27.27
N LEU A 67 1.28 -14.12 -26.68
CA LEU A 67 0.08 -13.40 -27.11
C LEU A 67 0.07 -11.99 -26.49
N PRO A 68 -0.05 -10.91 -27.30
CA PRO A 68 -0.06 -9.54 -26.79
C PRO A 68 -1.43 -9.23 -26.18
N VAL A 69 -1.54 -9.39 -24.86
CA VAL A 69 -2.76 -9.14 -24.09
C VAL A 69 -2.52 -7.98 -23.13
N ARG A 70 -3.53 -7.13 -22.97
CA ARG A 70 -3.55 -6.06 -21.98
C ARG A 70 -3.99 -6.62 -20.64
N PHE A 71 -3.13 -6.61 -19.64
CA PHE A 71 -3.45 -7.01 -18.28
C PHE A 71 -2.56 -6.29 -17.26
N ALA A 72 -3.04 -6.09 -16.05
CA ALA A 72 -2.20 -5.62 -14.94
C ALA A 72 -2.10 -6.73 -13.90
N ALA A 73 -0.88 -7.11 -13.56
CA ALA A 73 -0.60 -7.95 -12.40
C ALA A 73 -0.17 -7.01 -11.26
N LEU A 74 -0.87 -7.08 -10.14
CA LEU A 74 -0.67 -6.19 -8.99
C LEU A 74 -0.19 -7.04 -7.82
N ASP A 75 1.07 -6.86 -7.42
CA ASP A 75 1.74 -7.74 -6.44
C ASP A 75 1.48 -7.33 -4.98
N THR A 76 1.23 -6.05 -4.73
CA THR A 76 0.88 -5.50 -3.41
C THR A 76 -0.63 -5.27 -3.30
N PRO A 77 -1.19 -5.10 -2.09
CA PRO A 77 -2.54 -4.56 -1.96
C PRO A 77 -2.62 -3.16 -2.58
N HIS A 78 -3.53 -2.99 -3.54
CA HIS A 78 -3.79 -1.70 -4.18
C HIS A 78 -5.18 -1.22 -3.77
N VAL A 79 -5.27 0.02 -3.28
CA VAL A 79 -6.54 0.69 -3.04
C VAL A 79 -6.82 1.60 -4.23
N LEU A 80 -7.82 1.23 -5.03
CA LEU A 80 -8.22 2.02 -6.19
C LEU A 80 -9.13 3.17 -5.75
N VAL A 81 -8.70 4.41 -5.99
CA VAL A 81 -9.43 5.65 -5.68
C VAL A 81 -9.57 6.51 -6.92
N HIS A 82 -10.54 7.44 -6.91
CA HIS A 82 -10.82 8.28 -8.07
C HIS A 82 -9.74 9.35 -8.32
N ASP A 83 -9.19 9.92 -7.25
CA ASP A 83 -8.03 10.80 -7.25
C ASP A 83 -7.18 10.57 -6.01
N LEU A 84 -5.98 11.15 -6.00
CA LEU A 84 -4.98 11.01 -4.94
C LEU A 84 -4.85 12.27 -4.10
N THR A 85 -5.95 13.03 -3.96
CA THR A 85 -5.97 14.15 -3.02
C THR A 85 -5.91 13.60 -1.59
N ARG A 86 -5.35 14.40 -0.68
CA ARG A 86 -5.25 14.02 0.73
C ARG A 86 -6.63 13.74 1.34
N GLU A 87 -7.63 14.55 1.00
CA GLU A 87 -9.02 14.39 1.43
C GLU A 87 -9.59 13.02 1.00
N THR A 88 -9.46 12.65 -0.29
CA THR A 88 -9.89 11.33 -0.77
C THR A 88 -9.22 10.19 -0.02
N ILE A 89 -7.92 10.31 0.27
CA ILE A 89 -7.17 9.28 1.00
C ILE A 89 -7.68 9.16 2.44
N GLU A 90 -7.82 10.27 3.16
CA GLU A 90 -8.32 10.33 4.54
C GLU A 90 -9.75 9.77 4.64
N ASP A 91 -10.67 10.21 3.78
CA ASP A 91 -12.04 9.70 3.71
C ASP A 91 -12.09 8.21 3.39
N THR A 92 -11.20 7.73 2.51
CA THR A 92 -11.11 6.31 2.18
C THR A 92 -10.66 5.52 3.42
N LEU A 93 -9.63 5.98 4.12
CA LEU A 93 -9.16 5.33 5.35
C LEU A 93 -10.26 5.23 6.40
N ASP A 94 -10.97 6.33 6.66
CA ASP A 94 -12.10 6.36 7.60
C ASP A 94 -13.17 5.33 7.21
N ASN A 95 -13.52 5.25 5.93
CA ASN A 95 -14.45 4.24 5.43
C ASN A 95 -13.93 2.81 5.64
N LEU A 96 -12.64 2.55 5.40
CA LEU A 96 -12.03 1.23 5.61
C LEU A 96 -12.03 0.80 7.08
N PHE A 97 -11.83 1.74 8.01
CA PHE A 97 -11.96 1.49 9.46
C PHE A 97 -13.40 1.22 9.86
N VAL A 98 -14.35 2.05 9.40
CA VAL A 98 -15.79 1.86 9.67
C VAL A 98 -16.29 0.52 9.13
N MET A 99 -15.75 0.08 7.99
CA MET A 99 -16.07 -1.20 7.37
C MET A 99 -15.37 -2.42 8.01
N ASP A 100 -14.43 -2.22 8.94
CA ASP A 100 -13.65 -3.29 9.58
C ASP A 100 -12.85 -4.14 8.55
N VAL A 101 -12.33 -3.50 7.50
CA VAL A 101 -11.56 -4.16 6.43
C VAL A 101 -10.15 -3.61 6.25
N PHE A 102 -9.78 -2.54 6.95
CA PHE A 102 -8.48 -1.89 6.88
C PHE A 102 -7.30 -2.87 6.94
N GLU A 103 -7.25 -3.72 7.98
CA GLU A 103 -6.14 -4.66 8.19
C GLU A 103 -6.01 -5.73 7.09
N SER A 104 -7.07 -5.97 6.31
CA SER A 104 -7.04 -6.92 5.20
C SER A 104 -6.47 -6.33 3.90
N LEU A 105 -6.46 -4.99 3.79
CA LEU A 105 -6.03 -4.26 2.61
C LEU A 105 -4.66 -3.59 2.80
N PHE A 106 -4.14 -3.57 4.02
CA PHE A 106 -2.84 -2.98 4.33
C PHE A 106 -1.85 -4.04 4.78
N THR A 107 -0.58 -3.81 4.47
CA THR A 107 0.53 -4.65 4.94
C THR A 107 1.07 -4.07 6.24
N LEU A 108 1.11 -4.87 7.31
CA LEU A 108 1.78 -4.52 8.56
C LEU A 108 3.31 -4.50 8.35
N VAL A 109 3.94 -3.39 8.70
CA VAL A 109 5.38 -3.14 8.54
C VAL A 109 6.14 -3.43 9.85
N THR A 110 5.55 -3.08 10.99
CA THR A 110 6.11 -3.33 12.32
C THR A 110 5.76 -4.75 12.80
N GLU A 111 6.48 -5.76 12.31
CA GLU A 111 6.63 -7.03 13.03
C GLU A 111 8.01 -7.07 13.70
N GLU A 112 8.05 -6.83 15.02
CA GLU A 112 9.08 -7.41 15.87
C GLU A 112 8.73 -8.88 16.14
N ASP A 113 9.74 -9.75 16.08
CA ASP A 113 9.69 -11.18 16.31
C ASP A 113 8.94 -11.58 17.60
N ALA A 114 7.72 -12.10 17.48
CA ALA A 114 7.09 -12.88 18.56
C ALA A 114 6.98 -14.39 18.25
N ASN A 115 7.23 -14.83 17.00
CA ASN A 115 7.26 -16.25 16.63
C ASN A 115 8.17 -16.50 15.41
N ALA A 116 9.48 -16.31 15.58
CA ALA A 116 10.49 -16.80 14.64
C ALA A 116 10.63 -18.33 14.71
N HIS A 117 9.59 -19.04 14.29
CA HIS A 117 9.65 -20.45 13.93
C HIS A 117 8.77 -20.67 12.71
N LEU A 118 9.34 -20.40 11.53
CA LEU A 118 9.13 -21.16 10.29
C LEU A 118 10.13 -20.63 9.25
N THR A 119 11.24 -21.38 9.15
CA THR A 119 12.06 -21.62 7.95
C THR A 119 12.17 -20.53 6.89
N THR A 120 13.38 -20.00 6.83
CA THR A 120 14.05 -19.30 5.74
C THR A 120 13.70 -19.78 4.32
N THR A 121 12.99 -18.94 3.57
CA THR A 121 13.28 -18.69 2.14
C THR A 121 13.28 -17.17 1.94
N THR A 122 14.46 -16.61 2.15
CA THR A 122 14.80 -15.20 2.28
C THR A 122 15.31 -14.63 0.96
N THR A 123 14.65 -13.58 0.46
CA THR A 123 15.29 -12.45 -0.26
C THR A 123 14.37 -11.22 -0.34
N GLY A 124 13.05 -11.39 -0.48
CA GLY A 124 12.12 -10.25 -0.62
C GLY A 124 11.70 -9.56 0.68
N ARG A 125 11.42 -10.33 1.74
CA ARG A 125 10.79 -9.83 2.98
C ARG A 125 11.71 -8.96 3.87
N ARG A 126 13.03 -9.11 3.72
CA ARG A 126 14.01 -8.26 4.42
C ARG A 126 14.23 -6.92 3.70
N ALA A 127 14.14 -6.92 2.37
CA ALA A 127 14.30 -5.71 1.57
C ALA A 127 13.20 -4.68 1.89
N THR A 128 11.96 -5.11 2.09
CA THR A 128 10.84 -4.21 2.42
C THR A 128 10.94 -3.59 3.82
N GLN A 129 11.53 -4.29 4.80
CA GLN A 129 11.74 -3.76 6.15
C GLN A 129 12.88 -2.74 6.22
N GLU A 130 14.01 -3.02 5.56
CA GLU A 130 15.13 -2.08 5.48
C GLU A 130 14.73 -0.81 4.71
N VAL A 131 13.95 -0.95 3.63
CA VAL A 131 13.41 0.20 2.89
C VAL A 131 12.43 1.02 3.72
N ALA A 132 11.50 0.40 4.46
CA ALA A 132 10.54 1.15 5.28
C ALA A 132 11.20 1.90 6.46
N ALA A 133 12.22 1.30 7.10
CA ALA A 133 12.99 1.96 8.15
C ALA A 133 13.85 3.12 7.61
N VAL A 134 14.39 2.96 6.39
CA VAL A 134 15.14 4.03 5.70
C VAL A 134 14.20 5.13 5.19
N VAL A 135 12.99 4.83 4.71
CA VAL A 135 12.00 5.84 4.28
C VAL A 135 11.57 6.72 5.45
N LEU A 136 11.45 6.15 6.66
CA LEU A 136 11.13 6.91 7.87
C LEU A 136 12.29 7.79 8.38
N GLN A 137 13.55 7.52 8.02
CA GLN A 137 14.72 8.28 8.50
C GLN A 137 15.37 9.20 7.43
N ASP A 138 15.33 8.84 6.14
CA ASP A 138 16.09 9.50 5.07
C ASP A 138 15.23 10.13 3.95
N VAL A 139 13.92 9.88 3.87
CA VAL A 139 13.05 10.40 2.77
C VAL A 139 11.99 11.41 3.25
N LEU A 140 11.65 11.45 4.54
CA LEU A 140 10.79 12.49 5.14
C LEU A 140 11.60 13.73 5.56
N VAL A 141 12.34 14.34 4.62
CA VAL A 141 12.89 15.69 4.84
C VAL A 141 11.81 16.72 4.50
N VAL A 142 11.21 17.21 5.57
CA VAL A 142 10.39 18.42 5.76
C VAL A 142 10.71 19.57 4.79
N GLU A 143 9.66 20.10 4.14
CA GLU A 143 9.28 21.53 4.14
C GLU A 143 7.75 21.69 4.17
#